data_AF-A0A7W0QAT1-F1
#
_entry.id   AF-A0A7W0QAT1-F1
#
_cell.length_a   1.000
_cell.length_b   1.000
_cell.length_c   1.000
_cell.angle_alpha   90.00
_cell.angle_beta   90.00
_cell.angle_gamma   90.00
#
_symmetry.space_group_name_H-M   'P 1'
#
loop_
_entity.id
_entity.type
_entity.pdbx_description
1 polymer ?
#
loop_
_entity_poly.entity_id
_entity_poly.type
_entity_poly.pdbx_seq_one_letter_code
_entity_poly.pdbx_strand_id
1 'polypeptide(L)'
;MRALALALVAPVAFGCVVEDGFEGGELDDVTDVVWDGKADGTQRRAVTASSVEALAGDLSSLAPPCRTADAGRPCEVYLSSSSALGSFGPLGAYGPLGALGPLGSNAWNASAWISAAGDWSGHVDRISGPLGASGPLGASGPLSDRAYYDTLPAINDWAKQLQAGGVWTVLGPLGPLGPLGPLGPLGPLGAHGYANDRGGRFTHGERIVRTVRVPYAAEPFELVELYDEVTARSVPPDTSFVARGEISRGAVDLFPAKSLRDQVVTIVVVPEKQLDNFDLVIRDSAGRVLASSSSAGYIDFVQLQAPRGGRLSIEVSLAASGHFLSKTYRLYVVGSGSRFYETDIHGDHQLAL
;
A
#
# COMPACT_ATOMS: atom_id res chain seq x y z
N MET A 1 36.27 9.61 58.82
CA MET A 1 35.02 10.25 59.31
C MET A 1 34.63 11.39 58.39
N ARG A 2 33.62 11.17 57.54
CA ARG A 2 32.46 12.06 57.32
C ARG A 2 31.63 11.46 56.19
N ALA A 3 30.46 10.97 56.57
CA ALA A 3 29.45 10.38 55.69
C ALA A 3 28.75 11.50 54.91
N LEU A 4 28.48 11.27 53.63
CA LEU A 4 27.56 12.08 52.84
C LEU A 4 26.22 11.35 52.82
N ALA A 5 25.19 11.98 53.38
CA ALA A 5 23.84 11.46 53.45
C ALA A 5 23.16 11.57 52.08
N LEU A 6 22.62 10.44 51.61
CA LEU A 6 21.78 10.34 50.42
C LEU A 6 20.36 10.78 50.81
N ALA A 7 19.89 11.91 50.29
CA ALA A 7 18.51 12.35 50.47
C ALA A 7 17.59 11.58 49.51
N LEU A 8 16.71 10.75 50.08
CA LEU A 8 15.58 10.14 49.37
C LEU A 8 14.61 11.24 48.92
N VAL A 9 14.42 11.40 47.61
CA VAL A 9 13.28 12.15 47.05
C VAL A 9 12.17 11.15 46.81
N ALA A 10 11.06 11.31 47.53
CA ALA A 10 9.85 10.53 47.33
C ALA A 10 9.21 10.87 45.96
N PRO A 11 8.68 9.88 45.22
CA PRO A 11 7.94 10.17 44.01
C PRO A 11 6.61 10.84 44.37
N VAL A 12 6.41 12.04 43.81
CA VAL A 12 5.13 12.74 43.81
C VAL A 12 4.15 11.88 43.02
N ALA A 13 3.03 11.53 43.66
CA ALA A 13 1.92 10.83 43.02
C ALA A 13 1.39 11.68 41.86
N PHE A 14 1.64 11.25 40.63
CA PHE A 14 0.97 11.80 39.46
C PHE A 14 -0.47 11.29 39.46
N GLY A 15 -1.41 12.23 39.41
CA GLY A 15 -2.82 11.95 39.26
C GLY A 15 -3.08 11.13 37.99
N CYS A 16 -4.07 10.25 38.08
CA CYS A 16 -4.64 9.53 36.95
C CYS A 16 -5.10 10.56 35.90
N VAL A 17 -4.36 10.65 34.80
CA VAL A 17 -4.83 11.27 33.57
C VAL A 17 -5.67 10.21 32.87
N VAL A 18 -6.89 10.61 32.50
CA VAL A 18 -7.87 9.81 31.78
C VAL A 18 -7.27 9.32 30.47
N GLU A 19 -7.39 8.01 30.20
CA GLU A 19 -7.01 7.33 28.95
C GLU A 19 -7.92 7.76 27.78
N ASP A 20 -7.79 9.01 27.30
CA ASP A 20 -8.41 9.42 26.03
C ASP A 20 -7.36 9.40 24.91
N GLY A 21 -6.50 8.38 24.91
CA GLY A 21 -5.43 8.16 23.93
C GLY A 21 -5.87 7.12 22.90
N PHE A 22 -5.99 7.54 21.64
CA PHE A 22 -5.93 6.70 20.44
C PHE A 22 -6.66 5.33 20.50
N GLU A 23 -7.98 5.33 20.21
CA GLU A 23 -8.76 4.09 20.09
C GLU A 23 -8.45 3.37 18.76
N GLY A 24 -7.58 2.36 18.84
CA GLY A 24 -7.39 1.36 17.79
C GLY A 24 -8.19 0.10 18.08
N GLY A 25 -8.64 -0.60 17.03
CA GLY A 25 -9.43 -1.83 17.16
C GLY A 25 -9.17 -2.85 16.07
N GLU A 26 -9.80 -4.02 16.22
CA GLU A 26 -9.93 -5.00 15.14
C GLU A 26 -10.87 -4.47 14.05
N LEU A 27 -10.84 -5.12 12.87
CA LEU A 27 -11.72 -4.77 11.76
C LEU A 27 -12.99 -5.62 11.80
N ASP A 28 -14.14 -4.97 11.71
CA ASP A 28 -15.42 -5.65 11.57
C ASP A 28 -15.50 -6.34 10.19
N ASP A 29 -15.81 -7.64 10.20
CA ASP A 29 -16.06 -8.37 8.96
C ASP A 29 -17.39 -7.94 8.32
N VAL A 30 -17.46 -8.04 6.99
CA VAL A 30 -18.64 -7.68 6.19
C VAL A 30 -19.14 -8.90 5.43
N THR A 31 -20.37 -8.92 4.93
CA THR A 31 -20.85 -10.07 4.15
C THR A 31 -20.08 -10.21 2.83
N ASP A 32 -19.72 -11.44 2.45
CA ASP A 32 -19.09 -11.72 1.17
C ASP A 32 -20.05 -11.39 0.00
N VAL A 33 -19.51 -10.81 -1.07
CA VAL A 33 -20.27 -10.53 -2.30
C VAL A 33 -19.62 -11.17 -3.52
N VAL A 34 -20.43 -11.40 -4.54
CA VAL A 34 -19.95 -11.81 -5.86
C VAL A 34 -19.45 -10.57 -6.60
N TRP A 35 -18.43 -10.76 -7.44
CA TRP A 35 -17.87 -9.71 -8.30
C TRP A 35 -18.71 -9.53 -9.56
N ASP A 36 -19.99 -9.22 -9.43
CA ASP A 36 -20.86 -8.89 -10.57
C ASP A 36 -20.67 -7.43 -11.03
N GLY A 37 -21.51 -6.90 -11.92
CA GLY A 37 -21.49 -5.47 -12.28
C GLY A 37 -21.82 -4.57 -11.08
N LYS A 38 -21.54 -3.28 -11.15
CA LYS A 38 -22.00 -2.36 -10.08
C LYS A 38 -23.54 -2.30 -10.08
N ALA A 39 -24.13 -2.00 -8.92
CA ALA A 39 -25.59 -1.90 -8.77
C ALA A 39 -26.21 -0.81 -9.69
N ASP A 40 -25.42 0.16 -10.13
CA ASP A 40 -25.78 1.21 -11.08
C ASP A 40 -25.62 0.79 -12.56
N GLY A 41 -25.24 -0.46 -12.83
CA GLY A 41 -25.01 -0.99 -14.17
C GLY A 41 -23.66 -0.64 -14.79
N THR A 42 -22.79 0.10 -14.08
CA THR A 42 -21.44 0.40 -14.56
C THR A 42 -20.51 -0.78 -14.37
N GLN A 43 -19.58 -0.96 -15.31
CA GLN A 43 -18.56 -2.00 -15.24
C GLN A 43 -17.44 -1.56 -14.29
N ARG A 44 -17.05 -2.46 -13.39
CA ARG A 44 -15.84 -2.27 -12.58
C ARG A 44 -14.62 -2.39 -13.49
N ARG A 45 -13.55 -1.66 -13.15
CA ARG A 45 -12.35 -1.59 -13.98
C ARG A 45 -11.09 -2.03 -13.25
N ALA A 46 -10.12 -2.49 -14.04
CA ALA A 46 -8.74 -2.71 -13.60
C ALA A 46 -7.72 -2.12 -14.58
N VAL A 47 -6.55 -1.80 -14.06
CA VAL A 47 -5.34 -1.45 -14.81
C VAL A 47 -4.23 -2.37 -14.34
N THR A 48 -3.50 -2.99 -15.27
CA THR A 48 -2.39 -3.88 -14.96
C THR A 48 -1.12 -3.42 -15.67
N ALA A 49 0.05 -3.89 -15.22
CA ALA A 49 1.28 -3.60 -15.93
C ALA A 49 1.22 -4.12 -17.37
N SER A 50 0.61 -5.30 -17.60
CA SER A 50 0.39 -5.85 -18.94
C SER A 50 -0.58 -5.04 -19.80
N SER A 51 -1.66 -4.49 -19.23
CA SER A 51 -2.59 -3.66 -20.01
C SER A 51 -1.97 -2.32 -20.39
N VAL A 52 -1.08 -1.78 -19.54
CA VAL A 52 -0.26 -0.61 -19.87
C VAL A 52 0.81 -0.94 -20.92
N GLU A 53 1.51 -2.07 -20.79
CA GLU A 53 2.50 -2.51 -21.78
C GLU A 53 1.86 -2.76 -23.16
N ALA A 54 0.62 -3.24 -23.19
CA ALA A 54 -0.15 -3.47 -24.41
C ALA A 54 -0.47 -2.18 -25.19
N LEU A 55 -0.38 -1.00 -24.57
CA LEU A 55 -0.45 0.28 -25.29
C LEU A 55 0.73 0.45 -26.26
N ALA A 56 1.84 -0.27 -26.06
CA ALA A 56 3.05 -0.19 -26.88
C ALA A 56 3.58 1.26 -27.06
N GLY A 57 3.37 2.10 -26.04
CA GLY A 57 3.75 3.51 -26.06
C GLY A 57 2.71 4.45 -26.70
N ASP A 58 1.58 3.96 -27.21
CA ASP A 58 0.52 4.78 -27.77
C ASP A 58 -0.45 5.25 -26.66
N LEU A 59 -0.44 6.56 -26.39
CA LEU A 59 -1.30 7.20 -25.39
C LEU A 59 -2.51 7.92 -26.01
N SER A 60 -2.80 7.70 -27.30
CA SER A 60 -3.84 8.43 -28.02
C SER A 60 -5.27 8.10 -27.57
N SER A 61 -5.49 6.93 -26.95
CA SER A 61 -6.80 6.53 -26.41
C SER A 61 -7.11 7.15 -25.05
N LEU A 62 -6.15 7.83 -24.42
CA LEU A 62 -6.33 8.41 -23.10
C LEU A 62 -7.28 9.62 -23.10
N ALA A 63 -8.24 9.57 -22.20
CA ALA A 63 -9.09 10.69 -21.83
C ALA A 63 -9.00 10.88 -20.30
N PRO A 64 -8.59 12.05 -19.79
CA PRO A 64 -7.97 13.15 -20.54
C PRO A 64 -6.62 12.76 -21.16
N PRO A 65 -6.21 13.41 -22.26
CA PRO A 65 -5.00 13.04 -22.99
C PRO A 65 -3.74 13.32 -22.16
N CYS A 66 -2.73 12.44 -22.26
CA CYS A 66 -1.41 12.67 -21.68
C CYS A 66 -0.43 13.16 -22.75
N ARG A 67 -0.18 14.47 -22.83
CA ARG A 67 0.70 15.05 -23.85
C ARG A 67 2.04 15.49 -23.30
N THR A 68 2.05 16.01 -22.07
CA THR A 68 3.27 16.54 -21.45
C THR A 68 3.49 15.96 -20.06
N ALA A 69 4.73 15.51 -19.84
CA ALA A 69 5.21 14.99 -18.58
C ALA A 69 6.09 16.01 -17.86
N ASP A 70 6.94 16.69 -18.61
CA ASP A 70 7.78 17.81 -18.18
C ASP A 70 7.91 18.83 -19.32
N ALA A 71 8.56 19.96 -19.05
CA ALA A 71 8.89 20.95 -20.06
C ALA A 71 9.61 20.32 -21.27
N GLY A 72 8.91 20.22 -22.40
CA GLY A 72 9.42 19.67 -23.66
C GLY A 72 9.52 18.15 -23.72
N ARG A 73 8.96 17.39 -22.76
CA ARG A 73 8.98 15.93 -22.76
C ARG A 73 7.57 15.34 -22.83
N PRO A 74 7.32 14.40 -23.76
CA PRO A 74 6.03 13.75 -23.88
C PRO A 74 5.90 12.64 -22.82
N CYS A 75 4.67 12.22 -22.49
CA CYS A 75 4.40 11.27 -21.41
C CYS A 75 5.03 9.88 -21.63
N GLU A 76 5.18 9.48 -22.89
CA GLU A 76 5.70 8.21 -23.37
C GLU A 76 7.13 7.94 -22.87
N VAL A 77 7.89 8.98 -22.51
CA VAL A 77 9.23 8.82 -21.91
C VAL A 77 9.20 8.02 -20.60
N TYR A 78 8.07 8.03 -19.89
CA TYR A 78 7.86 7.27 -18.66
C TYR A 78 7.34 5.85 -18.87
N LEU A 79 7.17 5.41 -20.13
CA LEU A 79 6.82 4.03 -20.50
C LEU A 79 8.04 3.18 -20.88
N SER A 80 9.25 3.71 -20.83
CA SER A 80 10.44 2.86 -20.99
C SER A 80 10.55 1.87 -19.82
N SER A 81 11.00 0.64 -20.10
CA SER A 81 11.33 -0.38 -19.07
C SER A 81 12.49 0.02 -18.14
N SER A 82 13.23 1.07 -18.49
CA SER A 82 14.23 1.70 -17.63
C SER A 82 13.69 2.89 -16.83
N SER A 83 12.40 3.18 -16.92
CA SER A 83 11.75 4.35 -16.34
C SER A 83 10.84 3.96 -15.16
N ALA A 84 9.82 4.77 -14.89
CA ALA A 84 9.06 4.77 -13.64
C ALA A 84 8.33 3.45 -13.32
N LEU A 85 7.86 2.71 -14.33
CA LEU A 85 7.20 1.42 -14.14
C LEU A 85 8.15 0.22 -14.21
N GLY A 86 9.38 0.42 -14.68
CA GLY A 86 10.34 -0.64 -14.90
C GLY A 86 11.20 -1.00 -13.68
N SER A 87 12.05 -2.02 -13.81
CA SER A 87 12.89 -2.52 -12.71
C SER A 87 13.95 -1.55 -12.19
N PHE A 88 14.22 -0.46 -12.93
CA PHE A 88 15.11 0.63 -12.50
C PHE A 88 14.36 1.83 -11.90
N GLY A 89 13.02 1.80 -11.95
CA GLY A 89 12.15 2.81 -11.37
C GLY A 89 11.95 2.64 -9.86
N PRO A 90 11.07 3.47 -9.26
CA PRO A 90 10.75 3.43 -7.83
C PRO A 90 10.13 2.11 -7.34
N LEU A 91 9.52 1.30 -8.23
CA LEU A 91 8.97 -0.01 -7.89
C LEU A 91 10.00 -1.14 -8.01
N GLY A 92 11.20 -0.85 -8.50
CA GLY A 92 12.26 -1.85 -8.66
C GLY A 92 12.85 -2.33 -7.33
N ALA A 93 13.69 -3.36 -7.41
CA ALA A 93 14.31 -4.01 -6.25
C ALA A 93 15.15 -3.10 -5.35
N TYR A 94 15.63 -1.97 -5.88
CA TYR A 94 16.40 -0.96 -5.14
C TYR A 94 15.62 0.33 -4.87
N GLY A 95 14.35 0.39 -5.26
CA GLY A 95 13.46 1.51 -4.94
C GLY A 95 13.02 1.51 -3.47
N PRO A 96 12.21 2.49 -3.06
CA PRO A 96 11.74 2.65 -1.67
C PRO A 96 10.97 1.45 -1.11
N LEU A 97 10.35 0.63 -1.98
CA LEU A 97 9.66 -0.59 -1.59
C LEU A 97 10.58 -1.82 -1.63
N GLY A 98 11.71 -1.74 -2.31
CA GLY A 98 12.65 -2.83 -2.50
C GLY A 98 13.53 -3.14 -1.29
N ALA A 99 14.52 -4.01 -1.47
CA ALA A 99 15.38 -4.54 -0.41
C ALA A 99 16.18 -3.46 0.34
N LEU A 100 16.50 -2.35 -0.34
CA LEU A 100 17.21 -1.19 0.23
C LEU A 100 16.26 -0.11 0.76
N GLY A 101 14.95 -0.32 0.65
CA GLY A 101 13.95 0.59 1.17
C GLY A 101 13.83 0.56 2.69
N PRO A 102 13.06 1.49 3.28
CA PRO A 102 12.86 1.58 4.73
C PRO A 102 12.24 0.33 5.36
N LEU A 103 11.55 -0.51 4.58
CA LEU A 103 10.93 -1.76 5.06
C LEU A 103 11.91 -2.96 5.10
N GLY A 104 13.16 -2.77 4.67
CA GLY A 104 14.21 -3.79 4.72
C GLY A 104 14.77 -4.00 6.13
N SER A 105 15.42 -5.14 6.36
CA SER A 105 16.03 -5.49 7.66
C SER A 105 17.54 -5.26 7.72
N ASN A 106 18.07 -4.36 6.89
CA ASN A 106 19.51 -4.12 6.80
C ASN A 106 20.03 -3.47 8.09
N ALA A 107 21.26 -3.80 8.50
CA ALA A 107 21.83 -3.31 9.77
C ALA A 107 21.95 -1.76 9.86
N TRP A 108 22.05 -1.09 8.72
CA TRP A 108 22.08 0.38 8.62
C TRP A 108 20.69 1.02 8.59
N ASN A 109 19.62 0.23 8.57
CA ASN A 109 18.27 0.75 8.56
C ASN A 109 17.85 1.19 9.97
N ALA A 110 17.90 2.50 10.22
CA ALA A 110 17.51 3.10 11.49
C ALA A 110 16.07 2.71 11.91
N SER A 111 15.18 2.47 10.94
CA SER A 111 13.80 2.12 11.21
C SER A 111 13.66 0.75 11.87
N ALA A 112 14.51 -0.21 11.52
CA ALA A 112 14.54 -1.54 12.14
C ALA A 112 14.92 -1.47 13.63
N TRP A 113 15.73 -0.49 14.02
CA TRP A 113 16.13 -0.25 15.41
C TRP A 113 15.05 0.47 16.21
N ILE A 114 14.32 1.39 15.58
CA ILE A 114 13.22 2.14 16.22
C ILE A 114 12.02 1.23 16.48
N SER A 115 11.62 0.40 15.51
CA SER A 115 10.53 -0.57 15.70
C SER A 115 10.85 -1.65 16.73
N ALA A 116 12.15 -1.98 16.92
CA ALA A 116 12.58 -2.92 17.94
C ALA A 116 12.51 -2.36 19.38
N ALA A 117 12.27 -1.07 19.56
CA ALA A 117 12.25 -0.43 20.87
C ALA A 117 10.94 -0.66 21.66
N GLY A 118 9.96 -1.38 21.10
CA GLY A 118 8.70 -1.72 21.78
C GLY A 118 7.53 -0.81 21.42
N ASP A 119 6.46 -0.88 22.22
CA ASP A 119 5.25 -0.05 22.05
C ASP A 119 5.47 1.35 22.66
N TRP A 120 5.31 2.39 21.84
CA TRP A 120 5.40 3.80 22.23
C TRP A 120 4.11 4.59 21.96
N SER A 121 3.03 3.91 21.58
CA SER A 121 1.73 4.53 21.22
C SER A 121 1.25 5.56 22.24
N GLY A 122 1.36 5.29 23.55
CA GLY A 122 0.99 6.24 24.61
C GLY A 122 1.84 7.53 24.72
N HIS A 123 2.89 7.67 23.92
CA HIS A 123 3.68 8.90 23.80
C HIS A 123 3.37 9.69 22.52
N VAL A 124 2.71 9.06 21.54
CA VAL A 124 2.39 9.67 20.24
C VAL A 124 1.41 10.83 20.40
N ASP A 125 0.47 10.75 21.34
CA ASP A 125 -0.53 11.79 21.60
C ASP A 125 0.08 13.17 21.95
N ARG A 126 1.32 13.18 22.43
CA ARG A 126 2.04 14.42 22.78
C ARG A 126 2.75 15.06 21.59
N ILE A 127 2.75 14.40 20.44
CA ILE A 127 3.42 14.83 19.22
C ILE A 127 2.35 15.13 18.18
N SER A 128 2.17 16.41 17.83
CA SER A 128 1.39 16.81 16.66
C SER A 128 2.15 16.43 15.38
N GLY A 129 2.16 15.13 15.08
CA GLY A 129 2.98 14.50 14.05
C GLY A 129 2.19 14.11 12.79
N PRO A 130 2.69 13.13 12.02
CA PRO A 130 2.06 12.66 10.78
C PRO A 130 0.60 12.20 10.92
N LEU A 131 0.14 11.85 12.13
CA LEU A 131 -1.26 11.49 12.40
C LEU A 131 -2.14 12.67 12.81
N GLY A 132 -1.61 13.89 12.95
CA GLY A 132 -2.39 15.09 13.25
C GLY A 132 -3.17 15.62 12.04
N ALA A 133 -4.11 16.54 12.28
CA ALA A 133 -4.99 17.10 11.22
C ALA A 133 -4.25 17.88 10.12
N SER A 134 -3.02 18.31 10.38
CA SER A 134 -2.13 18.96 9.41
C SER A 134 -1.16 17.97 8.73
N GLY A 135 -1.20 16.70 9.10
CA GLY A 135 -0.37 15.64 8.56
C GLY A 135 -0.86 15.09 7.21
N PRO A 136 -0.19 14.07 6.67
CA PRO A 136 -0.53 13.49 5.37
C PRO A 136 -1.96 12.92 5.24
N LEU A 137 -2.58 12.50 6.35
CA LEU A 137 -3.97 12.00 6.38
C LEU A 137 -5.01 13.11 6.59
N GLY A 138 -4.54 14.32 6.89
CA GLY A 138 -5.38 15.47 7.20
C GLY A 138 -6.07 16.10 5.99
N ALA A 139 -6.92 17.10 6.24
CA ALA A 139 -7.72 17.77 5.22
C ALA A 139 -6.89 18.56 4.18
N SER A 140 -5.61 18.80 4.45
CA SER A 140 -4.65 19.43 3.51
C SER A 140 -3.60 18.44 2.99
N GLY A 141 -3.71 17.16 3.36
CA GLY A 141 -2.78 16.12 2.94
C GLY A 141 -2.99 15.69 1.48
N PRO A 142 -2.13 14.79 0.97
CA PRO A 142 -2.20 14.32 -0.43
C PRO A 142 -3.50 13.59 -0.79
N LEU A 143 -4.28 13.17 0.22
CA LEU A 143 -5.58 12.51 0.07
C LEU A 143 -6.76 13.44 0.44
N SER A 144 -6.57 14.75 0.38
CA SER A 144 -7.67 15.69 0.40
C SER A 144 -8.31 15.80 -1.00
N ASP A 145 -9.60 16.13 -1.10
CA ASP A 145 -10.25 16.33 -2.40
C ASP A 145 -9.51 17.37 -3.24
N ARG A 146 -9.09 18.47 -2.61
CA ARG A 146 -8.31 19.51 -3.27
C ARG A 146 -6.96 19.00 -3.75
N ALA A 147 -6.22 18.22 -2.95
CA ALA A 147 -4.94 17.70 -3.38
C ALA A 147 -5.12 16.69 -4.53
N TYR A 148 -6.06 15.77 -4.37
CA TYR A 148 -6.27 14.67 -5.29
C TYR A 148 -6.93 15.12 -6.60
N TYR A 149 -8.07 15.83 -6.55
CA TYR A 149 -8.87 16.18 -7.73
C TYR A 149 -8.48 17.51 -8.39
N ASP A 150 -7.86 18.45 -7.66
CA ASP A 150 -7.49 19.75 -8.24
C ASP A 150 -5.98 19.92 -8.40
N THR A 151 -5.21 19.68 -7.33
CA THR A 151 -3.79 20.05 -7.28
C THR A 151 -2.93 19.10 -8.09
N LEU A 152 -3.10 17.79 -7.88
CA LEU A 152 -2.37 16.75 -8.61
C LEU A 152 -2.54 16.89 -10.14
N PRO A 153 -3.76 16.96 -10.71
CA PRO A 153 -3.91 17.11 -12.15
C PRO A 153 -3.51 18.48 -12.69
N ALA A 154 -3.43 19.52 -11.85
CA ALA A 154 -2.94 20.84 -12.25
C ALA A 154 -1.40 20.90 -12.42
N ILE A 155 -0.66 19.88 -11.98
CA ILE A 155 0.81 19.84 -12.15
C ILE A 155 1.16 19.67 -13.63
N ASN A 156 0.64 18.63 -14.28
CA ASN A 156 0.76 18.34 -15.72
C ASN A 156 -0.12 17.12 -16.08
N ASP A 157 -0.15 16.76 -17.37
CA ASP A 157 -0.98 15.65 -17.85
C ASP A 157 -0.53 14.29 -17.28
N TRP A 158 0.79 14.08 -17.09
CA TRP A 158 1.32 12.87 -16.48
C TRP A 158 0.86 12.70 -15.02
N ALA A 159 0.83 13.80 -14.25
CA ALA A 159 0.39 13.81 -12.87
C ALA A 159 -1.12 13.48 -12.75
N LYS A 160 -1.95 13.92 -13.70
CA LYS A 160 -3.34 13.45 -13.80
C LYS A 160 -3.41 11.92 -13.92
N GLN A 161 -2.52 11.31 -14.70
CA GLN A 161 -2.45 9.86 -14.89
C GLN A 161 -1.88 9.07 -13.69
N LEU A 162 -1.55 9.74 -12.57
CA LEU A 162 -1.28 9.10 -11.28
C LEU A 162 -2.55 8.82 -10.47
N GLN A 163 -3.69 9.39 -10.84
CA GLN A 163 -4.97 9.09 -10.18
C GLN A 163 -5.46 7.67 -10.49
N ALA A 164 -6.52 7.23 -9.81
CA ALA A 164 -7.14 5.93 -9.99
C ALA A 164 -7.49 5.69 -11.47
N GLY A 165 -7.16 4.51 -11.98
CA GLY A 165 -7.40 4.15 -13.38
C GLY A 165 -6.47 4.82 -14.40
N GLY A 166 -5.53 5.66 -13.98
CA GLY A 166 -4.49 6.21 -14.86
C GLY A 166 -3.39 5.21 -15.21
N VAL A 167 -2.59 5.53 -16.23
CA VAL A 167 -1.51 4.66 -16.73
C VAL A 167 -0.42 4.42 -15.68
N TRP A 168 -0.08 5.44 -14.88
CA TRP A 168 0.96 5.35 -13.83
C TRP A 168 0.36 5.23 -12.42
N THR A 169 -0.88 4.78 -12.33
CA THR A 169 -1.67 4.84 -11.09
C THR A 169 -1.04 4.12 -9.89
N VAL A 170 -0.26 3.06 -10.13
CA VAL A 170 0.48 2.34 -9.08
C VAL A 170 1.50 3.24 -8.34
N LEU A 171 1.98 4.30 -8.99
CA LEU A 171 2.90 5.28 -8.40
C LEU A 171 2.18 6.41 -7.67
N GLY A 172 0.86 6.49 -7.83
CA GLY A 172 0.05 7.60 -7.34
C GLY A 172 -0.27 7.52 -5.84
N PRO A 173 -1.04 8.51 -5.33
CA PRO A 173 -1.38 8.61 -3.91
C PRO A 173 -2.16 7.43 -3.33
N LEU A 174 -2.82 6.63 -4.18
CA LEU A 174 -3.58 5.43 -3.79
C LEU A 174 -2.78 4.13 -3.93
N GLY A 175 -1.51 4.25 -4.35
CA GLY A 175 -0.59 3.13 -4.44
C GLY A 175 0.23 2.95 -3.16
N PRO A 176 1.14 1.96 -3.15
CA PRO A 176 2.01 1.66 -2.00
C PRO A 176 3.01 2.76 -1.64
N LEU A 177 3.26 3.71 -2.53
CA LEU A 177 4.09 4.89 -2.25
C LEU A 177 3.30 6.03 -1.60
N GLY A 178 1.97 5.93 -1.56
CA GLY A 178 1.07 6.94 -1.04
C GLY A 178 0.95 6.96 0.49
N PRO A 179 0.18 7.92 1.05
CA PRO A 179 0.02 8.06 2.50
C PRO A 179 -0.69 6.88 3.19
N LEU A 180 -1.51 6.12 2.47
CA LEU A 180 -2.12 4.88 2.97
C LEU A 180 -1.26 3.64 2.69
N GLY A 181 -0.10 3.82 2.06
CA GLY A 181 0.86 2.74 1.85
C GLY A 181 1.73 2.49 3.08
N PRO A 182 2.56 1.43 3.06
CA PRO A 182 3.40 1.03 4.18
C PRO A 182 4.54 2.01 4.50
N LEU A 183 4.86 2.94 3.61
CA LEU A 183 5.82 4.02 3.87
C LEU A 183 5.14 5.27 4.48
N GLY A 184 3.81 5.26 4.57
CA GLY A 184 3.02 6.32 5.17
C GLY A 184 2.92 6.22 6.69
N PRO A 185 2.17 7.15 7.33
CA PRO A 185 2.00 7.20 8.79
C PRO A 185 1.29 5.98 9.40
N LEU A 186 0.68 5.11 8.59
CA LEU A 186 -0.08 3.92 9.01
C LEU A 186 0.69 2.61 8.86
N GLY A 187 1.87 2.65 8.23
CA GLY A 187 2.66 1.46 7.95
C GLY A 187 3.56 1.02 9.11
N PRO A 188 4.42 -0.01 8.91
CA PRO A 188 5.27 -0.59 9.95
C PRO A 188 6.21 0.39 10.65
N LEU A 189 6.49 1.52 10.00
CA LEU A 189 7.35 2.60 10.49
C LEU A 189 6.57 3.88 10.77
N GLY A 190 5.24 3.75 10.83
CA GLY A 190 4.30 4.83 10.96
C GLY A 190 4.36 5.50 12.32
N ALA A 191 3.72 6.67 12.41
CA ALA A 191 3.74 7.46 13.63
C ALA A 191 2.79 6.94 14.73
N HIS A 192 2.07 5.83 14.50
CA HIS A 192 1.13 5.24 15.46
C HIS A 192 1.84 4.57 16.66
N GLY A 193 3.10 4.15 16.51
CA GLY A 193 3.94 3.70 17.63
C GLY A 193 3.60 2.33 18.22
N TYR A 194 2.65 1.59 17.65
CA TYR A 194 2.32 0.22 18.06
C TYR A 194 3.50 -0.73 17.85
N ALA A 195 3.70 -1.64 18.80
CA ALA A 195 4.60 -2.78 18.60
C ALA A 195 3.99 -3.78 17.59
N ASN A 196 4.79 -4.73 17.13
CA ASN A 196 4.32 -5.85 16.33
C ASN A 196 4.72 -7.21 16.93
N ASP A 197 3.93 -8.23 16.65
CA ASP A 197 4.29 -9.61 16.94
C ASP A 197 5.27 -10.18 15.90
N ARG A 198 5.70 -11.44 16.08
CA ARG A 198 6.61 -12.11 15.15
C ARG A 198 6.04 -12.27 13.74
N GLY A 199 4.71 -12.37 13.63
CA GLY A 199 4.01 -12.50 12.36
C GLY A 199 3.80 -11.15 11.66
N GLY A 200 4.11 -10.03 12.32
CA GLY A 200 3.99 -8.68 11.77
C GLY A 200 2.69 -7.97 12.10
N ARG A 201 1.80 -8.56 12.93
CA ARG A 201 0.55 -7.92 13.36
C ARG A 201 0.83 -6.87 14.41
N PHE A 202 0.20 -5.70 14.32
CA PHE A 202 0.34 -4.69 15.35
C PHE A 202 -0.37 -5.10 16.65
N THR A 203 0.24 -4.75 17.77
CA THR A 203 -0.20 -5.09 19.11
C THR A 203 -0.22 -3.88 20.03
N HIS A 204 -1.23 -3.80 20.88
CA HIS A 204 -1.27 -2.93 22.05
C HIS A 204 -1.59 -3.75 23.28
N GLY A 205 -0.59 -3.99 24.13
CA GLY A 205 -0.65 -5.03 25.16
C GLY A 205 -0.83 -6.42 24.52
N GLU A 206 -1.87 -7.15 24.93
CA GLU A 206 -2.20 -8.49 24.41
C GLU A 206 -3.17 -8.45 23.20
N ARG A 207 -3.64 -7.26 22.80
CA ARG A 207 -4.63 -7.09 21.74
C ARG A 207 -3.97 -6.87 20.39
N ILE A 208 -4.56 -7.44 19.34
CA ILE A 208 -4.24 -7.09 17.97
C ILE A 208 -4.96 -5.79 17.61
N VAL A 209 -4.25 -4.89 16.93
CA VAL A 209 -4.78 -3.61 16.47
C VAL A 209 -4.61 -3.54 14.95
N ARG A 210 -5.69 -3.24 14.23
CA ARG A 210 -5.68 -3.11 12.77
C ARG A 210 -6.15 -1.76 12.27
N THR A 211 -6.61 -0.92 13.19
CA THR A 211 -7.14 0.38 12.85
C THR A 211 -6.64 1.46 13.80
N VAL A 212 -6.74 2.69 13.31
CA VAL A 212 -6.38 3.90 14.01
C VAL A 212 -7.51 4.91 13.86
N ARG A 213 -8.08 5.34 15.00
CA ARG A 213 -9.02 6.45 15.02
C ARG A 213 -8.29 7.76 15.28
N VAL A 214 -8.51 8.74 14.41
CA VAL A 214 -8.03 10.12 14.61
C VAL A 214 -9.22 11.08 14.75
N PRO A 215 -9.12 12.15 15.55
CA PRO A 215 -10.27 13.01 15.87
C PRO A 215 -10.89 13.75 14.68
N TYR A 216 -10.13 13.96 13.60
CA TYR A 216 -10.56 14.71 12.42
C TYR A 216 -11.10 13.84 11.28
N ALA A 217 -11.09 12.50 11.44
CA ALA A 217 -11.62 11.57 10.46
C ALA A 217 -12.92 10.95 10.99
N ALA A 218 -13.92 10.84 10.12
CA ALA A 218 -15.20 10.21 10.47
C ALA A 218 -15.07 8.69 10.65
N GLU A 219 -14.22 8.06 9.83
CA GLU A 219 -13.92 6.63 9.86
C GLU A 219 -12.49 6.39 10.35
N PRO A 220 -12.24 5.26 11.02
CA PRO A 220 -10.88 4.87 11.35
C PRO A 220 -10.09 4.49 10.09
N PHE A 221 -8.78 4.73 10.14
CA PHE A 221 -7.84 4.31 9.11
C PHE A 221 -7.38 2.88 9.38
N GLU A 222 -7.22 2.09 8.31
CA GLU A 222 -6.59 0.76 8.38
C GLU A 222 -5.08 0.94 8.55
N LEU A 223 -4.48 0.16 9.44
CA LEU A 223 -3.03 0.05 9.55
C LEU A 223 -2.49 -0.80 8.40
N VAL A 224 -1.22 -0.60 8.04
CA VAL A 224 -0.55 -1.42 7.02
C VAL A 224 0.50 -2.30 7.67
N GLU A 225 0.16 -3.57 7.86
CA GLU A 225 1.06 -4.52 8.51
C GLU A 225 2.07 -5.12 7.52
N LEU A 226 3.24 -5.52 8.05
CA LEU A 226 4.25 -6.24 7.28
C LEU A 226 4.33 -7.68 7.77
N TYR A 227 3.60 -8.56 7.10
CA TYR A 227 3.47 -9.95 7.46
C TYR A 227 4.65 -10.80 6.96
N ASP A 228 5.01 -11.80 7.77
CA ASP A 228 5.71 -12.97 7.24
C ASP A 228 4.79 -13.80 6.34
N GLU A 229 5.37 -14.72 5.57
CA GLU A 229 4.63 -15.46 4.55
C GLU A 229 3.53 -16.35 5.14
N VAL A 230 3.80 -17.00 6.28
CA VAL A 230 2.84 -17.90 6.94
C VAL A 230 1.64 -17.11 7.47
N THR A 231 1.89 -15.95 8.06
CA THR A 231 0.89 -15.03 8.57
C THR A 231 0.07 -14.46 7.44
N ALA A 232 0.70 -13.97 6.37
CA ALA A 232 0.01 -13.41 5.20
C ALA A 232 -0.94 -14.41 4.52
N ARG A 233 -0.64 -15.72 4.57
CA ARG A 233 -1.50 -16.78 4.00
C ARG A 233 -2.67 -17.16 4.91
N SER A 234 -2.59 -16.86 6.20
CA SER A 234 -3.53 -17.34 7.22
C SER A 234 -4.40 -16.25 7.84
N VAL A 235 -3.97 -15.00 7.80
CA VAL A 235 -4.69 -13.87 8.37
C VAL A 235 -5.84 -13.45 7.45
N PRO A 236 -7.09 -13.32 7.97
CA PRO A 236 -8.20 -12.82 7.18
C PRO A 236 -8.08 -11.29 7.05
N PRO A 237 -8.48 -10.75 5.91
CA PRO A 237 -7.50 -9.99 5.17
C PRO A 237 -8.13 -8.71 4.65
N ASP A 238 -7.85 -7.61 5.32
CA ASP A 238 -8.13 -6.33 4.69
C ASP A 238 -7.28 -6.16 3.42
N THR A 239 -7.39 -5.00 2.82
CA THR A 239 -6.61 -4.63 1.65
C THR A 239 -5.43 -3.75 2.04
N SER A 240 -4.88 -3.92 3.24
CA SER A 240 -3.92 -2.98 3.83
C SER A 240 -2.76 -3.76 4.47
N PHE A 241 -1.96 -4.44 3.64
CA PHE A 241 -0.82 -5.22 4.15
C PHE A 241 0.32 -5.34 3.13
N VAL A 242 1.47 -5.78 3.65
CA VAL A 242 2.63 -6.21 2.89
C VAL A 242 2.96 -7.64 3.28
N ALA A 243 3.09 -8.54 2.32
CA ALA A 243 3.56 -9.91 2.57
C ALA A 243 4.99 -10.08 2.05
N ARG A 244 5.86 -10.64 2.89
CA ARG A 244 7.14 -11.19 2.45
C ARG A 244 6.91 -12.58 1.90
N GLY A 245 7.46 -12.87 0.72
CA GLY A 245 7.37 -14.20 0.12
C GLY A 245 8.71 -14.68 -0.43
N GLU A 246 8.89 -16.00 -0.43
CA GLU A 246 9.96 -16.69 -1.15
C GLU A 246 9.39 -17.83 -1.97
N ILE A 247 9.58 -17.79 -3.30
CA ILE A 247 8.97 -18.78 -4.19
C ILE A 247 10.01 -19.68 -4.86
N SER A 248 9.67 -20.95 -5.06
CA SER A 248 10.46 -21.84 -5.91
C SER A 248 10.03 -21.75 -7.37
N ARG A 249 10.92 -22.09 -8.31
CA ARG A 249 10.56 -22.15 -9.74
C ARG A 249 9.37 -23.11 -9.95
N GLY A 250 8.34 -22.64 -10.63
CA GLY A 250 7.13 -23.41 -10.93
C GLY A 250 6.12 -23.51 -9.78
N ALA A 251 6.42 -22.96 -8.60
CA ALA A 251 5.45 -22.82 -7.53
C ALA A 251 4.56 -21.58 -7.75
N VAL A 252 3.44 -21.54 -7.03
CA VAL A 252 2.52 -20.41 -6.98
C VAL A 252 2.21 -20.14 -5.51
N ASP A 253 2.39 -18.89 -5.11
CA ASP A 253 2.01 -18.41 -3.78
C ASP A 253 0.62 -17.80 -3.84
N LEU A 254 -0.17 -17.98 -2.78
CA LEU A 254 -1.56 -17.56 -2.73
C LEU A 254 -1.81 -16.78 -1.45
N PHE A 255 -2.27 -15.54 -1.59
CA PHE A 255 -2.59 -14.65 -0.48
C PHE A 255 -4.07 -14.25 -0.54
N PRO A 256 -4.87 -14.55 0.49
CA PRO A 256 -6.25 -14.10 0.54
C PRO A 256 -6.33 -12.60 0.86
N ALA A 257 -7.29 -11.91 0.25
CA ALA A 257 -7.64 -10.51 0.53
C ALA A 257 -9.17 -10.30 0.48
N LYS A 258 -9.68 -9.28 1.17
CA LYS A 258 -11.09 -8.93 1.18
C LYS A 258 -11.23 -7.42 1.35
N SER A 259 -11.96 -6.82 0.42
CA SER A 259 -12.27 -5.41 0.53
C SER A 259 -13.42 -5.19 1.50
N LEU A 260 -13.21 -4.46 2.59
CA LEU A 260 -14.24 -4.19 3.61
C LEU A 260 -15.19 -3.05 3.25
N ARG A 261 -14.92 -2.40 2.12
CA ARG A 261 -15.61 -1.22 1.58
C ARG A 261 -15.50 -1.22 0.05
N ASP A 262 -16.32 -0.43 -0.63
CA ASP A 262 -16.10 -0.16 -2.06
C ASP A 262 -14.88 0.74 -2.17
N GLN A 263 -13.83 0.32 -2.88
CA GLN A 263 -12.58 1.08 -2.97
C GLN A 263 -11.75 0.65 -4.17
N VAL A 264 -10.71 1.44 -4.46
CA VAL A 264 -9.63 1.04 -5.34
C VAL A 264 -8.61 0.26 -4.51
N VAL A 265 -8.22 -0.91 -5.00
CA VAL A 265 -7.15 -1.73 -4.40
C VAL A 265 -5.98 -1.76 -5.36
N THR A 266 -4.81 -1.33 -4.89
CA THR A 266 -3.55 -1.40 -5.64
C THR A 266 -2.72 -2.56 -5.08
N ILE A 267 -2.36 -3.48 -5.97
CA ILE A 267 -1.57 -4.67 -5.70
C ILE A 267 -0.29 -4.58 -6.52
N VAL A 268 0.89 -4.75 -5.91
CA VAL A 268 2.16 -4.80 -6.66
C VAL A 268 3.09 -5.85 -6.06
N VAL A 269 3.79 -6.58 -6.92
CA VAL A 269 4.85 -7.51 -6.52
C VAL A 269 6.21 -6.89 -6.81
N VAL A 270 6.94 -6.53 -5.76
CA VAL A 270 8.27 -5.94 -5.88
C VAL A 270 9.32 -7.03 -5.65
N PRO A 271 10.19 -7.32 -6.64
CA PRO A 271 11.28 -8.25 -6.44
C PRO A 271 12.28 -7.67 -5.42
N GLU A 272 12.83 -8.49 -4.52
CA GLU A 272 13.91 -8.02 -3.63
C GLU A 272 15.29 -8.08 -4.31
N LYS A 273 15.39 -8.79 -5.43
CA LYS A 273 16.63 -8.96 -6.20
C LYS A 273 16.38 -8.55 -7.65
N GLN A 274 17.33 -7.82 -8.21
CA GLN A 274 17.27 -7.46 -9.63
C GLN A 274 17.29 -8.72 -10.51
N LEU A 275 16.64 -8.66 -11.67
CA LEU A 275 16.52 -9.75 -12.65
C LEU A 275 15.55 -10.88 -12.29
N ASP A 276 14.90 -10.84 -11.12
CA ASP A 276 13.70 -11.63 -10.87
C ASP A 276 12.47 -10.89 -11.45
N ASN A 277 11.61 -11.64 -12.16
CA ASN A 277 10.32 -11.17 -12.66
C ASN A 277 9.20 -12.06 -12.12
N PHE A 278 8.16 -11.45 -11.57
CA PHE A 278 7.06 -12.15 -10.91
C PHE A 278 5.75 -11.74 -11.56
N ASP A 279 4.87 -12.70 -11.85
CA ASP A 279 3.54 -12.42 -12.38
C ASP A 279 2.51 -12.37 -11.24
N LEU A 280 1.38 -11.70 -11.51
CA LEU A 280 0.20 -11.62 -10.65
C LEU A 280 -1.04 -12.18 -11.36
N VAL A 281 -1.83 -12.98 -10.65
CA VAL A 281 -3.20 -13.33 -11.04
C VAL A 281 -4.14 -13.08 -9.88
N ILE A 282 -5.18 -12.30 -10.11
CA ILE A 282 -6.19 -11.96 -9.10
C ILE A 282 -7.48 -12.70 -9.41
N ARG A 283 -8.01 -13.46 -8.45
CA ARG A 283 -9.26 -14.21 -8.58
C ARG A 283 -10.31 -13.81 -7.56
N ASP A 284 -11.58 -14.01 -7.90
CA ASP A 284 -12.67 -13.96 -6.93
C ASP A 284 -12.82 -15.30 -6.16
N SER A 285 -13.79 -15.35 -5.24
CA SER A 285 -14.10 -16.56 -4.46
C SER A 285 -14.63 -17.74 -5.29
N ALA A 286 -15.10 -17.49 -6.52
CA ALA A 286 -15.52 -18.52 -7.46
C ALA A 286 -14.34 -19.03 -8.32
N GLY A 287 -13.14 -18.48 -8.15
CA GLY A 287 -11.95 -18.84 -8.91
C GLY A 287 -11.87 -18.16 -10.29
N ARG A 288 -12.80 -17.26 -10.62
CA ARG A 288 -12.76 -16.49 -11.86
C ARG A 288 -11.62 -15.47 -11.79
N VAL A 289 -10.84 -15.38 -12.85
CA VAL A 289 -9.78 -14.36 -12.98
C VAL A 289 -10.44 -13.00 -13.15
N LEU A 290 -10.15 -12.09 -12.23
CA LEU A 290 -10.54 -10.68 -12.29
C LEU A 290 -9.51 -9.90 -13.11
N ALA A 291 -8.23 -10.10 -12.85
CA ALA A 291 -7.14 -9.44 -13.55
C ALA A 291 -5.87 -10.27 -13.52
N SER A 292 -4.99 -10.08 -14.51
CA SER A 292 -3.66 -10.66 -14.57
C SER A 292 -2.63 -9.62 -15.01
N SER A 293 -1.43 -9.72 -14.45
CA SER A 293 -0.27 -8.92 -14.83
C SER A 293 0.92 -9.86 -14.99
N SER A 294 1.47 -9.93 -16.20
CA SER A 294 2.64 -10.74 -16.56
C SER A 294 3.55 -9.95 -17.51
N SER A 295 3.91 -8.73 -17.12
CA SER A 295 4.70 -7.82 -17.93
C SER A 295 6.16 -8.25 -18.01
N ALA A 296 6.78 -8.11 -19.17
CA ALA A 296 8.22 -8.31 -19.31
C ALA A 296 9.02 -7.01 -19.13
N GLY A 297 8.40 -5.86 -19.40
CA GLY A 297 9.02 -4.55 -19.33
C GLY A 297 8.84 -3.81 -18.00
N TYR A 298 7.79 -4.12 -17.24
CA TYR A 298 7.41 -3.40 -16.03
C TYR A 298 7.34 -4.30 -14.80
N ILE A 299 7.40 -3.69 -13.61
CA ILE A 299 7.08 -4.36 -12.37
C ILE A 299 5.58 -4.67 -12.36
N ASP A 300 5.22 -5.92 -12.14
CA ASP A 300 3.84 -6.35 -12.21
C ASP A 300 3.00 -5.77 -11.07
N PHE A 301 1.90 -5.13 -11.48
CA PHE A 301 0.92 -4.53 -10.60
C PHE A 301 -0.48 -4.72 -11.16
N VAL A 302 -1.47 -4.64 -10.27
CA VAL A 302 -2.89 -4.57 -10.59
C VAL A 302 -3.51 -3.49 -9.73
N GLN A 303 -4.19 -2.53 -10.33
CA GLN A 303 -5.11 -1.65 -9.62
C GLN A 303 -6.54 -1.94 -10.08
N LEU A 304 -7.45 -2.23 -9.16
CA LEU A 304 -8.81 -2.66 -9.49
C LEU A 304 -9.86 -2.03 -8.55
N GLN A 305 -11.07 -1.85 -9.05
CA GLN A 305 -12.23 -1.41 -8.27
C GLN A 305 -12.88 -2.58 -7.53
N ALA A 306 -12.58 -2.75 -6.25
CA ALA A 306 -13.10 -3.82 -5.42
C ALA A 306 -14.43 -3.43 -4.75
N PRO A 307 -15.45 -4.30 -4.78
CA PRO A 307 -16.68 -4.06 -4.04
C PRO A 307 -16.51 -4.30 -2.54
N ARG A 308 -17.35 -3.67 -1.72
CA ARG A 308 -17.49 -4.04 -0.31
C ARG A 308 -17.89 -5.52 -0.18
N GLY A 309 -17.11 -6.29 0.57
CA GLY A 309 -17.27 -7.74 0.72
C GLY A 309 -16.58 -8.57 -0.38
N GLY A 310 -15.94 -7.92 -1.36
CA GLY A 310 -15.28 -8.60 -2.46
C GLY A 310 -14.05 -9.37 -1.99
N ARG A 311 -14.12 -10.71 -2.04
CA ARG A 311 -12.96 -11.57 -1.76
C ARG A 311 -12.03 -11.65 -2.96
N LEU A 312 -10.75 -11.67 -2.66
CA LEU A 312 -9.64 -11.73 -3.59
C LEU A 312 -8.74 -12.91 -3.20
N SER A 313 -8.28 -13.64 -4.21
CA SER A 313 -7.14 -14.55 -4.11
C SER A 313 -6.03 -13.99 -5.00
N ILE A 314 -4.91 -13.63 -4.39
CA ILE A 314 -3.76 -13.03 -5.06
C ILE A 314 -2.73 -14.12 -5.27
N GLU A 315 -2.55 -14.52 -6.52
CA GLU A 315 -1.55 -15.52 -6.92
C GLU A 315 -0.28 -14.79 -7.38
N VAL A 316 0.86 -15.18 -6.81
CA VAL A 316 2.20 -14.73 -7.23
C VAL A 316 2.96 -15.93 -7.79
N SER A 317 3.55 -15.77 -8.97
CA SER A 317 4.41 -16.80 -9.58
C SER A 317 5.72 -16.18 -10.08
N LEU A 318 6.77 -16.98 -10.19
CA LEU A 318 8.03 -16.53 -10.79
C LEU A 318 8.00 -16.77 -12.32
N ALA A 319 7.99 -15.69 -13.09
CA ALA A 319 8.00 -15.72 -14.54
C ALA A 319 9.41 -15.98 -15.10
N ALA A 320 10.38 -15.23 -14.62
CA ALA A 320 11.76 -15.30 -15.08
C ALA A 320 12.74 -14.96 -13.96
N SER A 321 13.97 -15.48 -14.07
CA SER A 321 15.06 -15.09 -13.18
C SER A 321 16.41 -15.21 -13.85
N GLY A 322 17.20 -14.15 -13.77
CA GLY A 322 18.57 -14.07 -14.30
C GLY A 322 19.68 -14.54 -13.35
N HIS A 323 19.35 -15.08 -12.16
CA HIS A 323 20.36 -15.48 -11.17
C HIS A 323 19.98 -16.71 -10.33
N PHE A 324 20.95 -17.22 -9.56
CA PHE A 324 20.80 -18.42 -8.71
C PHE A 324 20.41 -18.14 -7.25
N LEU A 325 20.33 -16.88 -6.84
CA LEU A 325 19.90 -16.50 -5.48
C LEU A 325 18.43 -16.86 -5.23
N SER A 326 17.99 -16.85 -3.96
CA SER A 326 16.58 -17.05 -3.59
C SER A 326 15.64 -16.08 -4.30
N LYS A 327 14.38 -16.47 -4.51
CA LYS A 327 13.38 -15.68 -5.25
C LYS A 327 12.46 -15.02 -4.25
N THR A 328 13.00 -14.00 -3.58
CA THR A 328 12.27 -13.26 -2.56
C THR A 328 11.61 -12.03 -3.17
N TYR A 329 10.41 -11.74 -2.71
CA TYR A 329 9.62 -10.60 -3.16
C TYR A 329 8.83 -10.02 -1.99
N ARG A 330 8.26 -8.84 -2.22
CA ARG A 330 7.27 -8.22 -1.35
C ARG A 330 6.01 -7.96 -2.14
N LEU A 331 4.91 -8.53 -1.68
CA LEU A 331 3.58 -8.26 -2.21
C LEU A 331 2.96 -7.13 -1.39
N TYR A 332 2.62 -6.03 -2.04
CA TYR A 332 1.94 -4.90 -1.43
C TYR A 332 0.48 -4.92 -1.83
N VAL A 333 -0.42 -4.79 -0.86
CA VAL A 333 -1.86 -4.68 -1.06
C VAL A 333 -2.32 -3.43 -0.30
N VAL A 334 -2.81 -2.44 -1.03
CA VAL A 334 -3.17 -1.13 -0.47
C VAL A 334 -4.55 -0.69 -0.97
N GLY A 335 -5.47 -0.50 -0.03
CA GLY A 335 -6.82 -0.01 -0.25
C GLY A 335 -6.88 1.51 -0.15
N SER A 336 -7.67 2.14 -1.03
CA SER A 336 -7.78 3.60 -1.08
C SER A 336 -8.73 4.21 -0.05
N GLY A 337 -9.51 3.41 0.66
CA GLY A 337 -10.74 3.93 1.27
C GLY A 337 -11.86 4.14 0.23
N SER A 338 -13.07 4.45 0.70
CA SER A 338 -14.25 4.62 -0.17
C SER A 338 -14.29 5.90 -0.99
N ARG A 339 -13.47 6.89 -0.62
CA ARG A 339 -13.52 8.26 -1.18
C ARG A 339 -13.05 8.36 -2.64
N PHE A 340 -12.17 7.47 -3.08
CA PHE A 340 -11.49 7.58 -4.39
C PHE A 340 -11.89 6.46 -5.35
N TYR A 341 -13.13 5.98 -5.22
CA TYR A 341 -13.61 4.85 -6.00
C TYR A 341 -13.86 5.20 -7.49
N GLU A 342 -14.21 6.45 -7.77
CA GLU A 342 -14.54 6.94 -9.12
C GLU A 342 -13.33 7.54 -9.82
N THR A 343 -13.35 7.49 -11.16
CA THR A 343 -12.34 8.11 -12.02
C THR A 343 -12.97 8.57 -13.33
N ASP A 344 -12.55 9.73 -13.80
CA ASP A 344 -12.83 10.28 -15.13
C ASP A 344 -11.77 9.87 -16.17
N ILE A 345 -10.75 9.11 -15.75
CA ILE A 345 -9.71 8.62 -16.64
C ILE A 345 -10.22 7.38 -17.38
N HIS A 346 -10.10 7.38 -18.69
CA HIS A 346 -10.45 6.28 -19.58
C HIS A 346 -9.38 6.09 -20.66
N GLY A 347 -9.26 4.86 -21.16
CA GLY A 347 -8.33 4.50 -22.23
C GLY A 347 -8.26 2.99 -22.42
N ASP A 348 -7.55 2.55 -23.46
CA ASP A 348 -7.47 1.13 -23.84
C ASP A 348 -6.68 0.27 -22.84
N HIS A 349 -5.96 0.90 -21.91
CA HIS A 349 -5.27 0.22 -20.80
C HIS A 349 -6.21 -0.24 -19.69
N GLN A 350 -7.49 0.15 -19.71
CA GLN A 350 -8.46 -0.25 -18.69
C GLN A 350 -9.23 -1.51 -19.11
N LEU A 351 -9.19 -2.51 -18.25
CA LEU A 351 -9.91 -3.77 -18.39
C LEU A 351 -11.26 -3.69 -17.66
N ALA A 352 -12.30 -4.32 -18.22
CA ALA A 352 -13.56 -4.55 -17.50
C ALA A 352 -13.46 -5.82 -16.65
N LEU A 353 -14.10 -5.83 -15.47
CA LEU A 353 -14.10 -6.92 -14.49
C LEU A 353 -15.38 -7.76 -14.48
#